data_AF-A0A5K1EAD1-F1
#
_entry.id   AF-A0A5K1EAD1-F1
#
_cell.length_a   1.000
_cell.length_b   1.000
_cell.length_c   1.000
_cell.angle_alpha   90.00
_cell.angle_beta   90.00
_cell.angle_gamma   90.00
#
_symmetry.space_group_name_H-M   'P 1'
#
loop_
_entity.id
_entity.type
_entity.pdbx_description
1 polymer ?
#
loop_
_entity_poly.entity_id
_entity_poly.type
_entity_poly.pdbx_seq_one_letter_code
_entity_poly.pdbx_strand_id
1 'polypeptide(L)' 'DKKNEHLKTLENAPEKLQLFKADLLDYDGLYSAIVGCDGVFHVASPLPTHAVVDPE' A
#
# COMPACT_ATOMS: atom_id res chain seq x y z
N ASP A 1 11.16 1.85 6.21
CA ASP A 1 11.58 1.82 4.79
C ASP A 1 11.67 3.25 4.31
N LYS A 2 12.85 3.70 3.83
CA LYS A 2 13.07 5.08 3.38
C LYS A 2 12.01 5.55 2.37
N LYS A 3 11.49 4.64 1.54
CA LYS A 3 10.42 4.95 0.57
C LYS A 3 9.13 5.42 1.26
N ASN A 4 8.79 4.82 2.41
CA ASN A 4 7.50 4.98 3.08
C ASN A 4 7.58 5.75 4.41
N GLU A 5 8.76 6.23 4.83
CA GLU A 5 8.90 6.94 6.12
C GLU A 5 8.01 8.19 6.22
N HIS A 6 7.78 8.87 5.10
CA HIS A 6 6.92 10.05 5.05
C HIS A 6 5.45 9.75 5.44
N LEU A 7 4.98 8.51 5.33
CA LEU A 7 3.62 8.15 5.75
C LEU A 7 3.45 8.24 7.28
N LYS A 8 4.53 8.03 8.04
CA LYS A 8 4.51 8.12 9.51
C LYS A 8 4.40 9.56 10.01
N THR A 9 4.67 10.54 9.17
CA THR A 9 4.56 11.96 9.53
C THR A 9 3.17 12.55 9.23
N LEU A 10 2.25 11.75 8.70
CA LEU A 10 0.86 12.16 8.52
C LEU A 10 0.18 12.36 9.88
N GLU A 11 -0.79 13.26 9.92
CA GLU A 11 -1.55 13.53 11.14
C GLU A 11 -2.25 12.25 11.62
N ASN A 12 -2.10 11.94 12.92
CA ASN A 12 -2.66 10.74 13.57
C ASN A 12 -2.11 9.40 13.04
N ALA A 13 -0.98 9.39 12.30
CA ALA A 13 -0.38 8.15 11.81
C ALA A 13 0.01 7.15 12.93
N PRO A 14 0.59 7.57 14.07
CA PRO A 14 0.94 6.63 15.14
C PRO A 14 -0.26 5.83 15.68
N GLU A 15 -1.46 6.40 15.66
CA GLU A 15 -2.67 5.78 16.19
C GLU A 15 -3.53 5.09 15.11
N LYS A 16 -3.49 5.57 13.87
CA LYS A 16 -4.41 5.15 12.79
C LYS A 16 -3.74 4.46 11.60
N LEU A 17 -2.41 4.45 11.53
CA LEU A 17 -1.67 3.88 10.41
C LEU A 17 -0.75 2.75 10.87
N GLN A 18 -1.01 1.54 10.37
CA GLN A 18 -0.12 0.40 10.51
C GLN A 18 0.45 0.04 9.14
N LEU A 19 1.78 -0.04 9.04
CA LEU A 19 2.47 -0.41 7.81
C LEU A 19 2.85 -1.89 7.86
N PHE A 20 2.36 -2.65 6.88
CA PHE A 20 2.71 -4.04 6.67
C PHE A 20 3.54 -4.18 5.39
N LYS A 21 4.46 -5.14 5.39
CA LYS A 21 5.13 -5.55 4.16
C LYS A 21 4.35 -6.73 3.58
N ALA A 22 3.80 -6.56 2.39
CA ALA A 22 3.08 -7.59 1.65
C ALA A 22 3.42 -7.51 0.16
N ASP A 23 3.42 -8.66 -0.51
CA ASP A 23 3.49 -8.78 -1.95
C ASP A 23 2.10 -9.20 -2.46
N LEU A 24 1.62 -8.61 -3.56
CA LEU A 24 0.32 -8.95 -4.14
C LEU A 24 0.28 -10.39 -4.67
N LEU A 25 1.42 -10.97 -5.02
CA LEU A 25 1.53 -12.33 -5.53
C LEU A 25 1.74 -13.35 -4.39
N ASP A 26 1.95 -12.89 -3.16
CA ASP A 26 2.06 -13.72 -1.96
C ASP A 26 0.73 -13.72 -1.20
N TYR A 27 -0.04 -14.79 -1.38
CA TYR A 27 -1.37 -14.93 -0.78
C TYR A 27 -1.33 -14.86 0.75
N ASP A 28 -0.42 -15.57 1.41
CA ASP A 28 -0.39 -15.64 2.87
C ASP A 28 0.04 -14.28 3.47
N GLY A 29 1.00 -13.61 2.82
CA GLY A 29 1.40 -12.25 3.15
C GLY A 29 0.24 -11.27 3.03
N LEU A 30 -0.48 -11.29 1.91
CA LEU A 30 -1.62 -10.40 1.70
C LEU A 30 -2.78 -10.70 2.67
N TYR A 31 -3.13 -11.97 2.86
CA TYR A 31 -4.18 -12.40 3.78
C TYR A 31 -3.90 -11.92 5.20
N SER A 32 -2.66 -12.09 5.68
CA SER A 32 -2.27 -11.64 7.02
C SER A 32 -2.34 -10.11 7.19
N ALA A 33 -2.16 -9.34 6.12
CA ALA A 33 -2.23 -7.88 6.15
C ALA A 33 -3.67 -7.34 6.16
N ILE A 34 -4.66 -8.10 5.68
CA ILE A 34 -6.06 -7.65 5.55
C ILE A 34 -7.04 -8.37 6.48
N VAL A 35 -6.61 -9.42 7.17
CA VAL A 35 -7.48 -10.19 8.08
C VAL A 35 -8.02 -9.27 9.18
N GLY A 36 -9.34 -9.28 9.36
CA GLY A 36 -10.04 -8.43 10.34
C GLY A 36 -10.40 -7.02 9.85
N CYS A 37 -10.06 -6.66 8.61
CA CYS A 37 -10.56 -5.43 8.01
C CYS A 37 -12.05 -5.56 7.61
N ASP A 38 -12.85 -4.52 7.89
CA ASP A 38 -14.25 -4.45 7.45
C ASP A 38 -14.38 -4.21 5.92
N GLY A 39 -13.37 -3.60 5.30
CA GLY A 39 -13.32 -3.32 3.87
C GLY A 39 -11.89 -3.14 3.38
N VAL A 40 -11.66 -3.44 2.11
CA VAL A 40 -10.33 -3.39 1.47
C VAL A 40 -10.39 -2.53 0.21
N PHE A 41 -9.49 -1.54 0.13
CA PHE A 41 -9.25 -0.75 -1.06
C PHE A 41 -8.01 -1.26 -1.78
N HIS A 42 -8.19 -1.88 -2.95
CA HIS A 42 -7.07 -2.30 -3.78
C HIS A 42 -6.62 -1.14 -4.68
N VAL A 43 -5.57 -0.43 -4.26
CA VAL A 43 -4.98 0.71 -5.00
C VAL A 43 -3.67 0.34 -5.70
N ALA A 44 -3.11 -0.82 -5.38
CA ALA A 44 -1.82 -1.23 -5.91
C ALA A 44 -1.92 -1.58 -7.40
N SER A 45 -1.38 -0.72 -8.25
CA SER A 45 -1.25 -0.92 -9.69
C SER A 45 0.23 -0.85 -10.07
N PRO A 46 0.75 -1.82 -10.85
CA PRO A 46 2.10 -1.72 -11.39
C PRO A 46 2.20 -0.48 -12.27
N LEU A 47 3.17 0.40 -11.97
CA LEU A 47 3.46 1.49 -12.88
C LEU A 47 4.08 0.89 -14.16
N PRO A 48 3.55 1.21 -15.35
CA PRO A 48 4.15 0.74 -16.59
C PRO A 48 5.60 1.22 -16.70
N THR A 49 6.48 0.35 -17.20
CA THR A 49 7.90 0.68 -17.41
C THR A 49 8.14 1.55 -18.63
N HIS A 50 7.15 1.68 -19.51
CA HIS A 50 7.17 2.62 -20.62
C HIS A 50 6.64 3.98 -20.16
N ALA A 51 7.10 5.05 -20.79
CA ALA A 51 6.55 6.38 -20.57
C ALA A 51 5.05 6.35 -20.87
N VAL A 52 4.24 6.60 -19.84
CA VAL A 52 2.81 6.85 -20.00
C VAL A 52 2.71 8.28 -20.53
N VAL A 53 2.26 8.42 -21.78
CA VAL A 53 1.96 9.73 -22.35
C VAL A 53 0.65 10.19 -21.74
N ASP A 54 0.65 11.41 -21.19
CA ASP A 54 -0.56 12.04 -20.66
C ASP A 54 -1.63 12.10 -21.76
N PRO A 55 -2.82 11.49 -21.58
CA PRO A 55 -3.84 11.41 -22.61
C PRO A 55 -4.64 12.70 -22.85
N GLU A 56 -4.20 13.89 -22.38
CA GLU A 56 -4.84 15.18 -22.71
C GLU A 56 -5.08 15.37 -24.22
#